data_AF-A0A7Y9F0E4-F1
#
_entry.id   AF-A0A7Y9F0E4-F1
#
_cell.length_a   1.000
_cell.length_b   1.000
_cell.length_c   1.000
_cell.angle_alpha   90.00
_cell.angle_beta   90.00
_cell.angle_gamma   90.00
#
_symmetry.space_group_name_H-M   'P 1'
#
loop_
_entity.id
_entity.type
_entity.pdbx_description
1 polymer ?
#
loop_
_entity_poly.entity_id
_entity_poly.type
_entity_poly.pdbx_seq_one_letter_code
_entity_poly.pdbx_strand_id
1 'polypeptide(L)'
;MSPPISPAPVSATGLVRVTVASGTRRVDLVLPGAVPVAELVPELARSVGLLDPLTVHGGYRVLTAEGRLLAADAGLVVQGVEDGALLTVTAGVDDEPPRVYDDVVEAMTDVVERDLRPWSPASGRRTALGAAGLLMAMGAAALLVQSDTLLAGSAAGVVAAVLVAGAVVLSRAQDEPEAAVAVAWMGTAYAAVAGLLLAQDGAPLTDLSDLAGVAVATAGLGAVVAGLVALLGLGDGRALVLPPVVVGAAFTVVGLVLRTGDVDAGVLLATVLVLVVLMGSLFPWLALGMTGARVEQIYSTADITADPDEVDPDQVGREARLAHEILLAITATVGLLLVLVAPVAVALGVSGTLLALVCCLVVMLRTRQYRTGSEVLVGLVSGIAGLASVAVALLWLQPQWRPTTALVLAAAGAVLLAVTLLPATPSVRRGRLGDVAESICLLTLVPLALVATGVFSAIAG
;
A
#
# COMPACT_ATOMS: atom_id res chain seq x y z
N MET A 1 26.21 -39.93 69.94
CA MET A 1 25.10 -38.96 69.97
C MET A 1 25.69 -37.59 69.62
N SER A 2 25.62 -37.23 68.35
CA SER A 2 26.10 -35.97 67.79
C SER A 2 25.15 -35.62 66.65
N PRO A 3 24.27 -34.62 66.79
CA PRO A 3 23.41 -34.21 65.69
C PRO A 3 24.21 -33.41 64.66
N PRO A 4 23.88 -33.53 63.37
CA PRO A 4 24.51 -32.77 62.30
C PRO A 4 24.10 -31.29 62.35
N ILE A 5 25.05 -30.47 61.89
CA ILE A 5 25.00 -29.02 61.80
C ILE A 5 23.92 -28.65 60.78
N SER A 6 22.90 -27.90 61.18
CA SER A 6 21.96 -27.28 60.24
C SER A 6 22.71 -26.24 59.40
N PRO A 7 22.71 -26.31 58.07
CA PRO A 7 23.16 -25.19 57.26
C PRO A 7 22.10 -24.08 57.36
N ALA A 8 22.51 -22.93 57.89
CA ALA A 8 21.75 -21.70 57.74
C ALA A 8 21.57 -21.41 56.24
N PRO A 9 20.36 -21.06 55.75
CA PRO A 9 20.22 -20.54 54.40
C PRO A 9 20.99 -19.22 54.29
N VAL A 10 21.88 -19.20 53.31
CA VAL A 10 22.76 -18.08 52.96
C VAL A 10 21.92 -16.90 52.49
N SER A 11 22.08 -15.75 53.15
CA SER A 11 21.54 -14.47 52.69
C SER A 11 22.14 -14.11 51.33
N ALA A 12 21.36 -14.32 50.26
CA ALA A 12 21.59 -13.69 48.96
C ALA A 12 20.49 -12.65 48.73
N THR A 13 20.48 -11.59 49.55
CA THR A 13 19.64 -10.42 49.34
C THR A 13 20.23 -9.59 48.19
N GLY A 14 20.09 -10.08 46.95
CA GLY A 14 20.34 -9.27 45.76
C GLY A 14 19.23 -8.22 45.67
N LEU A 15 19.56 -6.96 45.94
CA LEU A 15 18.64 -5.85 45.70
C LEU A 15 18.56 -5.62 44.18
N VAL A 16 17.35 -5.36 43.68
CA VAL A 16 17.11 -5.01 42.28
C VAL A 16 16.48 -3.62 42.22
N ARG A 17 17.07 -2.74 41.43
CA ARG A 17 16.52 -1.41 41.14
C ARG A 17 15.47 -1.56 40.05
N VAL A 18 14.24 -1.15 40.29
CA VAL A 18 13.16 -1.22 39.30
C VAL A 18 12.40 0.09 39.26
N THR A 19 11.86 0.42 38.09
CA THR A 19 10.85 1.47 37.97
C THR A 19 9.49 0.81 38.04
N VAL A 20 8.62 1.27 38.93
CA VAL A 20 7.26 0.75 39.08
C VAL A 20 6.28 1.78 38.55
N ALA A 21 5.38 1.37 37.66
CA ALA A 21 4.45 2.26 36.99
C ALA A 21 3.00 1.78 37.11
N SER A 22 2.08 2.75 37.14
CA SER A 22 0.65 2.52 36.91
C SER A 22 0.02 3.77 36.31
N GLY A 23 -0.57 3.64 35.12
CA GLY A 23 -1.08 4.79 34.36
C GLY A 23 -0.03 5.88 34.15
N THR A 24 -0.28 7.07 34.68
CA THR A 24 0.63 8.24 34.61
C THR A 24 1.65 8.32 35.75
N ARG A 25 1.57 7.43 36.75
CA ARG A 25 2.44 7.45 37.94
C ARG A 25 3.61 6.49 37.77
N ARG A 26 4.80 6.94 38.16
CA ARG A 26 6.04 6.14 38.13
C ARG A 26 6.87 6.43 39.37
N VAL A 27 7.44 5.39 39.96
CA VAL A 27 8.31 5.49 41.15
C VAL A 27 9.46 4.49 41.00
N ASP A 28 10.68 4.95 41.22
CA ASP A 28 11.86 4.08 41.25
C ASP A 28 12.04 3.50 42.66
N LEU A 29 12.15 2.18 42.75
CA LEU A 29 12.26 1.44 44.00
C LEU A 29 13.44 0.48 43.96
N VAL A 30 13.96 0.18 45.15
CA VAL A 30 14.98 -0.85 45.34
C VAL A 30 14.32 -1.98 46.11
N LEU A 31 14.13 -3.12 45.45
CA LEU A 31 13.37 -4.25 45.98
C LEU A 31 14.28 -5.44 46.27
N PRO A 32 13.99 -6.26 47.29
CA PRO A 32 14.72 -7.50 47.52
C PRO A 32 14.36 -8.53 46.44
N GLY A 33 15.32 -8.84 45.58
CA GLY A 33 15.12 -9.66 44.38
C GLY A 33 14.80 -11.13 44.62
N ALA A 34 15.02 -11.63 45.84
CA ALA A 34 14.74 -13.00 46.25
C ALA A 34 13.37 -13.17 46.95
N VAL A 35 12.69 -12.07 47.30
CA VAL A 35 11.40 -12.11 48.00
C VAL A 35 10.27 -12.38 46.98
N PRO A 36 9.32 -13.28 47.27
CA PRO A 36 8.18 -13.54 46.40
C PRO A 36 7.41 -12.28 46.04
N VAL A 37 7.01 -12.15 44.77
CA VAL A 37 6.28 -10.98 44.28
C VAL A 37 5.00 -10.72 45.09
N ALA A 38 4.31 -11.76 45.58
CA ALA A 38 3.12 -11.63 46.42
C ALA A 38 3.34 -10.77 47.69
N GLU A 39 4.54 -10.81 48.28
CA GLU A 39 4.86 -10.04 49.48
C GLU A 39 5.18 -8.57 49.14
N LEU A 40 5.68 -8.31 47.92
CA LEU A 40 6.02 -6.98 47.44
C LEU A 40 4.79 -6.22 46.90
N VAL A 41 3.83 -6.94 46.32
CA VAL A 41 2.63 -6.39 45.65
C VAL A 41 1.90 -5.29 46.44
N PRO A 42 1.58 -5.44 47.75
CA PRO A 42 0.89 -4.39 48.49
C PRO A 42 1.69 -3.09 48.57
N GLU A 43 3.01 -3.17 48.71
CA GLU A 43 3.89 -2.01 48.78
C GLU A 43 4.05 -1.36 47.40
N LEU A 44 4.16 -2.18 46.34
CA LEU A 44 4.19 -1.72 44.95
C LEU A 44 2.88 -1.01 44.55
N ALA A 45 1.74 -1.54 44.96
CA ALA A 45 0.44 -0.89 44.74
C ALA A 45 0.33 0.41 45.54
N ARG A 46 0.92 0.48 46.76
CA ARG A 46 0.95 1.71 47.57
C ARG A 46 1.75 2.81 46.90
N SER A 47 2.95 2.48 46.41
CA SER A 47 3.91 3.45 45.89
C SER A 47 3.39 4.14 44.62
N VAL A 48 2.66 3.43 43.78
CA VAL A 48 2.01 3.99 42.58
C VAL A 48 0.60 4.51 42.86
N GLY A 49 0.11 4.43 44.11
CA GLY A 49 -1.18 4.98 44.54
C GLY A 49 -2.40 4.21 44.03
N LEU A 50 -2.26 2.91 43.78
CA LEU A 50 -3.35 2.00 43.40
C LEU A 50 -4.07 1.35 44.59
N LEU A 51 -3.54 1.48 45.82
CA LEU A 51 -4.19 0.99 47.03
C LEU A 51 -5.41 1.85 47.39
N ASP A 52 -6.58 1.44 46.91
CA ASP A 52 -7.88 2.04 47.22
C ASP A 52 -8.78 0.97 47.90
N PRO A 53 -9.38 1.26 49.07
CA PRO A 53 -10.35 0.36 49.71
C PRO A 53 -11.48 -0.11 48.81
N LEU A 54 -11.84 0.68 47.79
CA LEU A 54 -12.89 0.33 46.83
C LEU A 54 -12.43 -0.65 45.75
N THR A 55 -11.12 -0.81 45.52
CA THR A 55 -10.55 -1.65 44.45
C THR A 55 -9.74 -2.84 44.96
N VAL A 56 -9.50 -2.93 46.27
CA VAL A 56 -8.68 -3.99 46.88
C VAL A 56 -9.23 -5.41 46.67
N HIS A 57 -10.55 -5.55 46.44
CA HIS A 57 -11.21 -6.84 46.27
C HIS A 57 -10.85 -7.58 44.97
N GLY A 58 -10.33 -6.88 43.95
CA GLY A 58 -9.89 -7.50 42.68
C GLY A 58 -8.45 -7.99 42.67
N GLY A 59 -7.69 -7.74 43.75
CA GLY A 59 -6.27 -8.04 43.80
C GLY A 59 -5.42 -7.17 42.89
N TYR A 60 -4.10 -7.40 42.88
CA TYR A 60 -3.14 -6.65 42.07
C TYR A 60 -2.22 -7.59 41.32
N ARG A 61 -1.82 -7.19 40.12
CA ARG A 61 -0.92 -7.94 39.24
C ARG A 61 0.31 -7.10 38.91
N VAL A 62 1.46 -7.74 38.81
CA VAL A 62 2.71 -7.09 38.39
C VAL A 62 3.14 -7.68 37.05
N LEU A 63 3.29 -6.81 36.05
CA LEU A 63 3.70 -7.16 34.70
C LEU A 63 5.07 -6.59 34.40
N THR A 64 5.85 -7.26 33.55
CA THR A 64 7.07 -6.68 32.97
C THR A 64 6.73 -5.62 31.92
N ALA A 65 7.75 -4.91 31.41
CA ALA A 65 7.59 -3.94 30.33
C ALA A 65 6.97 -4.53 29.06
N GLU A 66 7.18 -5.82 28.81
CA GLU A 66 6.65 -6.59 27.68
C GLU A 66 5.23 -7.12 27.93
N GLY A 67 4.62 -6.81 29.08
CA GLY A 67 3.28 -7.27 29.45
C GLY A 67 3.25 -8.71 29.99
N ARG A 68 4.39 -9.30 30.33
CA ARG A 68 4.42 -10.65 30.94
C ARG A 68 4.05 -10.56 32.42
N LEU A 69 3.05 -11.33 32.84
CA LEU A 69 2.65 -11.45 34.24
C LEU A 69 3.76 -12.16 35.05
N LEU A 70 4.18 -11.55 36.17
CA LEU A 70 5.09 -12.19 37.12
C LEU A 70 4.33 -13.17 38.02
N ALA A 71 4.91 -14.34 38.24
CA ALA A 71 4.43 -15.34 39.18
C ALA A 71 4.53 -14.80 40.62
N ALA A 72 3.44 -14.95 41.37
CA ALA A 72 3.31 -14.39 42.71
C ALA A 72 4.18 -15.11 43.76
N ASP A 73 4.50 -16.37 43.53
CA ASP A 73 5.23 -17.27 44.44
C ASP A 73 6.76 -17.26 44.26
N ALA A 74 7.26 -16.56 43.24
CA ALA A 74 8.69 -16.49 42.92
C ALA A 74 9.27 -15.08 43.08
N GLY A 75 10.56 -14.98 43.38
CA GLY A 75 11.28 -13.70 43.47
C GLY A 75 11.60 -13.07 42.11
N LEU A 76 11.85 -11.77 42.08
CA LEU A 76 12.09 -10.98 40.87
C LEU A 76 13.29 -11.50 40.04
N VAL A 77 14.41 -11.82 40.70
CA VAL A 77 15.65 -12.24 40.02
C VAL A 77 15.50 -13.58 39.31
N VAL A 78 14.81 -14.54 39.94
CA VAL A 78 14.57 -15.88 39.37
C VAL A 78 13.64 -15.80 38.14
N GLN A 79 12.79 -14.78 38.09
CA GLN A 79 11.90 -14.50 36.95
C GLN A 79 12.58 -13.66 35.85
N GLY A 80 13.88 -13.37 35.99
CA GLY A 80 14.67 -12.64 35.00
C GLY A 80 14.43 -11.12 35.03
N VAL A 81 14.02 -10.56 36.17
CA VAL A 81 13.93 -9.10 36.35
C VAL A 81 15.32 -8.58 36.71
N GLU A 82 15.87 -7.75 35.83
CA GLU A 82 17.20 -7.13 35.97
C GLU A 82 17.12 -5.71 36.54
N ASP A 83 18.27 -5.17 36.94
CA ASP A 83 18.39 -3.77 37.36
C ASP A 83 17.95 -2.81 36.24
N GLY A 84 17.09 -1.86 36.58
CA GLY A 84 16.46 -0.91 35.65
C GLY A 84 15.18 -1.42 34.99
N ALA A 85 14.70 -2.62 35.34
CA ALA A 85 13.46 -3.14 34.76
C ALA A 85 12.23 -2.28 35.12
N LEU A 86 11.35 -2.08 34.13
CA LEU A 86 10.05 -1.43 34.33
C LEU A 86 9.00 -2.50 34.68
N LEU A 87 8.38 -2.34 35.84
CA LEU A 87 7.28 -3.17 36.32
C LEU A 87 5.99 -2.35 36.29
N THR A 88 4.94 -2.90 35.71
CA THR A 88 3.62 -2.27 35.67
C THR A 88 2.70 -2.94 36.68
N VAL A 89 2.13 -2.17 37.60
CA VAL A 89 1.14 -2.66 38.56
C VAL A 89 -0.25 -2.29 38.05
N THR A 90 -1.13 -3.28 38.00
CA THR A 90 -2.52 -3.14 37.58
C THR A 90 -3.45 -3.68 38.65
N ALA A 91 -4.62 -3.07 38.79
CA ALA A 91 -5.66 -3.55 39.69
C ALA A 91 -6.53 -4.58 38.94
N GLY A 92 -6.76 -5.75 39.54
CA GLY A 92 -7.57 -6.79 38.92
C GLY A 92 -9.08 -6.48 38.93
N VAL A 93 -9.51 -5.37 39.54
CA VAL A 93 -10.91 -4.91 39.42
C VAL A 93 -11.25 -4.35 38.05
N ASP A 94 -10.23 -3.92 37.30
CA ASP A 94 -10.39 -3.46 35.92
C ASP A 94 -10.45 -4.65 34.94
N ASP A 95 -10.16 -5.87 35.41
CA ASP A 95 -10.36 -7.08 34.61
C ASP A 95 -11.86 -7.31 34.45
N GLU A 96 -12.33 -7.39 33.21
CA GLU A 96 -13.71 -7.78 32.96
C GLU A 96 -13.91 -9.19 33.53
N PRO A 97 -14.87 -9.40 34.46
CA PRO A 97 -15.06 -10.70 35.08
C PRO A 97 -15.27 -11.74 33.99
N PRO A 98 -14.65 -12.93 34.11
CA PRO A 98 -14.76 -13.94 33.08
C PRO A 98 -16.25 -14.28 32.89
N ARG A 99 -16.76 -14.06 31.68
CA ARG A 99 -18.14 -14.40 31.33
C ARG A 99 -18.32 -15.89 31.54
N VAL A 100 -19.22 -16.26 32.46
CA VAL A 100 -19.64 -17.64 32.68
C VAL A 100 -20.91 -17.84 31.88
N TYR A 101 -20.79 -18.57 30.78
CA TYR A 101 -21.93 -18.90 29.93
C TYR A 101 -22.59 -20.18 30.45
N ASP A 102 -23.92 -20.23 30.42
CA ASP A 102 -24.72 -21.41 30.73
C ASP A 102 -25.06 -22.21 29.45
N ASP A 103 -25.05 -21.57 28.28
CA ASP A 103 -25.23 -22.19 26.96
C ASP A 103 -24.03 -21.93 26.02
N VAL A 104 -23.64 -22.98 25.30
CA VAL A 104 -22.64 -22.92 24.23
C VAL A 104 -23.10 -22.01 23.09
N VAL A 105 -24.42 -21.91 22.82
CA VAL A 105 -24.95 -21.03 21.78
C VAL A 105 -24.71 -19.57 22.12
N GLU A 106 -24.91 -19.16 23.36
CA GLU A 106 -24.63 -17.80 23.82
C GLU A 106 -23.13 -17.51 23.75
N ALA A 107 -22.30 -18.43 24.27
CA ALA A 107 -20.84 -18.32 24.19
C ALA A 107 -20.34 -18.20 22.74
N MET A 108 -20.92 -18.98 21.82
CA MET A 108 -20.58 -18.93 20.40
C MET A 108 -21.05 -17.63 19.75
N THR A 109 -22.24 -17.14 20.09
CA THR A 109 -22.78 -15.89 19.56
C THR A 109 -21.91 -14.70 19.97
N ASP A 110 -21.52 -14.63 21.24
CA ASP A 110 -20.61 -13.60 21.75
C ASP A 110 -19.25 -13.63 21.03
N VAL A 111 -18.69 -14.82 20.80
CA VAL A 111 -17.44 -14.98 20.03
C VAL A 111 -17.63 -14.54 18.58
N VAL A 112 -18.74 -14.91 17.94
CA VAL A 112 -19.03 -14.52 16.56
C VAL A 112 -19.21 -13.01 16.43
N GLU A 113 -19.98 -12.37 17.31
CA GLU A 113 -20.20 -10.91 17.25
C GLU A 113 -18.94 -10.12 17.59
N ARG A 114 -18.13 -10.60 18.53
CA ARG A 114 -16.90 -9.92 18.94
C ARG A 114 -15.76 -10.11 17.95
N ASP A 115 -15.55 -11.34 17.48
CA ASP A 115 -14.35 -11.72 16.74
C ASP A 115 -14.60 -11.77 15.22
N LEU A 116 -15.85 -11.96 14.75
CA LEU A 116 -16.20 -12.00 13.33
C LEU A 116 -16.97 -10.74 12.91
N ARG A 117 -16.34 -9.90 12.10
CA ARG A 117 -17.03 -8.74 11.52
C ARG A 117 -18.04 -9.19 10.46
N PRO A 118 -19.32 -8.80 10.53
CA PRO A 118 -20.31 -9.12 9.52
C PRO A 118 -19.96 -8.47 8.17
N TRP A 119 -20.41 -9.08 7.07
CA TRP A 119 -20.19 -8.55 5.73
C TRP A 119 -20.89 -7.21 5.56
N SER A 120 -20.10 -6.13 5.49
CA SER A 120 -20.67 -4.78 5.38
C SER A 120 -21.27 -4.53 3.98
N PRO A 121 -22.33 -3.72 3.87
CA PRO A 121 -22.86 -3.27 2.58
C PRO A 121 -21.81 -2.58 1.71
N ALA A 122 -20.88 -1.84 2.32
CA ALA A 122 -19.76 -1.19 1.64
C ALA A 122 -18.80 -2.22 1.01
N SER A 123 -18.50 -3.31 1.73
CA SER A 123 -17.73 -4.44 1.17
C SER A 123 -18.44 -5.05 -0.03
N GLY A 124 -19.75 -5.31 0.09
CA GLY A 124 -20.58 -5.83 -1.00
C GLY A 124 -20.55 -4.95 -2.25
N ARG A 125 -20.68 -3.63 -2.07
CA ARG A 125 -20.60 -2.65 -3.17
C ARG A 125 -19.23 -2.66 -3.84
N ARG A 126 -18.14 -2.66 -3.08
CA ARG A 126 -16.76 -2.72 -3.63
C ARG A 126 -16.52 -4.01 -4.42
N THR A 127 -16.99 -5.15 -3.93
CA THR A 127 -16.91 -6.43 -4.65
C THR A 127 -17.74 -6.39 -5.94
N ALA A 128 -18.96 -5.86 -5.91
CA ALA A 128 -19.81 -5.72 -7.09
C ALA A 128 -19.20 -4.79 -8.15
N LEU A 129 -18.61 -3.66 -7.74
CA LEU A 129 -17.89 -2.75 -8.63
C LEU A 129 -16.65 -3.42 -9.24
N GLY A 130 -15.90 -4.20 -8.45
CA GLY A 130 -14.77 -4.98 -8.95
C GLY A 130 -15.19 -6.02 -10.00
N ALA A 131 -16.29 -6.75 -9.74
CA ALA A 131 -16.84 -7.72 -10.69
C ALA A 131 -17.37 -7.03 -11.97
N ALA A 132 -18.05 -5.90 -11.84
CA ALA A 132 -18.49 -5.09 -12.96
C ALA A 132 -17.30 -4.59 -13.79
N GLY A 133 -16.25 -4.10 -13.14
CA GLY A 133 -14.99 -3.69 -13.78
C GLY A 133 -14.35 -4.81 -14.60
N LEU A 134 -14.31 -6.04 -14.06
CA LEU A 134 -13.80 -7.21 -14.77
C LEU A 134 -14.65 -7.55 -16.00
N LEU A 135 -15.98 -7.57 -15.86
CA LEU A 135 -16.90 -7.79 -16.99
C LEU A 135 -16.77 -6.70 -18.05
N MET A 136 -16.63 -5.45 -17.63
CA MET A 136 -16.42 -4.30 -18.53
C MET A 136 -15.07 -4.42 -19.26
N ALA A 137 -14.00 -4.84 -18.59
CA ALA A 137 -12.71 -5.10 -19.22
C ALA A 137 -12.78 -6.24 -20.25
N MET A 138 -13.51 -7.33 -19.94
CA MET A 138 -13.74 -8.41 -20.91
C MET A 138 -14.58 -7.95 -22.11
N GLY A 139 -15.59 -7.10 -21.88
CA GLY A 139 -16.37 -6.48 -22.96
C GLY A 139 -15.51 -5.59 -23.86
N ALA A 140 -14.61 -4.79 -23.28
CA ALA A 140 -13.66 -3.97 -24.03
C ALA A 140 -12.69 -4.84 -24.85
N ALA A 141 -12.17 -5.93 -24.26
CA ALA A 141 -11.34 -6.90 -24.98
C ALA A 141 -12.09 -7.57 -26.14
N ALA A 142 -13.37 -7.91 -25.95
CA ALA A 142 -14.20 -8.48 -27.03
C ALA A 142 -14.36 -7.49 -28.19
N LEU A 143 -14.52 -6.19 -27.92
CA LEU A 143 -14.58 -5.15 -28.96
C LEU A 143 -13.24 -4.99 -29.70
N LEU A 144 -12.10 -5.13 -29.00
CA LEU A 144 -10.77 -5.04 -29.63
C LEU A 144 -10.47 -6.18 -30.61
N VAL A 145 -11.08 -7.35 -30.41
CA VAL A 145 -10.90 -8.53 -31.30
C VAL A 145 -11.93 -8.55 -32.44
N GLN A 146 -12.95 -7.69 -32.39
CA GLN A 146 -13.99 -7.61 -33.40
C GLN A 146 -13.42 -7.08 -34.73
N SER A 147 -13.76 -7.75 -35.84
CA SER A 147 -13.24 -7.38 -37.16
C SER A 147 -13.85 -6.09 -37.73
N ASP A 148 -15.11 -5.79 -37.41
CA ASP A 148 -15.76 -4.54 -37.79
C ASP A 148 -15.39 -3.44 -36.77
N THR A 149 -14.29 -2.74 -37.05
CA THR A 149 -13.74 -1.71 -36.17
C THR A 149 -14.64 -0.49 -36.03
N LEU A 150 -15.46 -0.17 -37.03
CA LEU A 150 -16.41 0.95 -36.97
C LEU A 150 -17.59 0.63 -36.04
N LEU A 151 -18.17 -0.56 -36.17
CA LEU A 151 -19.23 -1.00 -35.26
C LEU A 151 -18.70 -1.13 -33.84
N ALA A 152 -17.53 -1.73 -33.66
CA ALA A 152 -16.93 -1.91 -32.34
C ALA A 152 -16.52 -0.57 -31.70
N GLY A 153 -15.93 0.34 -32.47
CA GLY A 153 -15.53 1.67 -32.00
C GLY A 153 -16.72 2.56 -31.65
N SER A 154 -17.79 2.54 -32.46
CA SER A 154 -19.02 3.28 -32.16
C SER A 154 -19.75 2.72 -30.93
N ALA A 155 -19.83 1.38 -30.80
CA ALA A 155 -20.37 0.74 -29.60
C ALA A 155 -19.55 1.11 -28.34
N ALA A 156 -18.21 1.08 -28.43
CA ALA A 156 -17.34 1.51 -27.35
C ALA A 156 -17.58 2.98 -26.96
N GLY A 157 -17.74 3.86 -27.95
CA GLY A 157 -18.02 5.28 -27.73
C GLY A 157 -19.37 5.52 -27.03
N VAL A 158 -20.41 4.77 -27.42
CA VAL A 158 -21.72 4.83 -26.74
C VAL A 158 -21.62 4.36 -25.29
N VAL A 159 -20.95 3.23 -25.04
CA VAL A 159 -20.73 2.72 -23.68
C VAL A 159 -19.93 3.73 -22.84
N ALA A 160 -18.88 4.32 -23.41
CA ALA A 160 -18.10 5.36 -22.75
C ALA A 160 -18.97 6.56 -22.33
N ALA A 161 -19.80 7.06 -23.25
CA ALA A 161 -20.70 8.18 -22.97
C ALA A 161 -21.71 7.85 -21.86
N VAL A 162 -22.30 6.65 -21.90
CA VAL A 162 -23.25 6.19 -20.86
C VAL A 162 -22.56 6.05 -19.50
N LEU A 163 -21.35 5.48 -19.46
CA LEU A 163 -20.60 5.31 -18.21
C LEU A 163 -20.16 6.67 -17.63
N VAL A 164 -19.65 7.58 -18.45
CA VAL A 164 -19.26 8.93 -17.96
C VAL A 164 -20.48 9.69 -17.45
N ALA A 165 -21.62 9.66 -18.16
CA ALA A 165 -22.86 10.26 -17.67
C ALA A 165 -23.34 9.60 -16.37
N GLY A 166 -23.30 8.27 -16.29
CA GLY A 166 -23.64 7.51 -15.09
C GLY A 166 -22.74 7.85 -13.90
N ALA A 167 -21.45 8.05 -14.11
CA ALA A 167 -20.51 8.47 -13.07
C ALA A 167 -20.87 9.86 -12.51
N VAL A 168 -21.25 10.81 -13.37
CA VAL A 168 -21.68 12.15 -12.95
C VAL A 168 -22.98 12.06 -12.14
N VAL A 169 -23.96 11.26 -12.58
CA VAL A 169 -25.21 11.04 -11.85
C VAL A 169 -24.94 10.40 -10.48
N LEU A 170 -24.09 9.39 -10.43
CA LEU A 170 -23.74 8.68 -9.19
C LEU A 170 -23.01 9.61 -8.19
N SER A 171 -22.18 10.52 -8.71
CA SER A 171 -21.48 11.51 -7.88
C SER A 171 -22.38 12.65 -7.39
N ARG A 172 -23.35 13.11 -8.20
CA ARG A 172 -24.11 14.35 -7.93
C ARG A 172 -25.52 14.14 -7.43
N ALA A 173 -26.14 13.01 -7.77
CA ALA A 173 -27.54 12.72 -7.44
C ALA A 173 -27.69 11.59 -6.41
N GLN A 174 -26.66 10.74 -6.27
CA GLN A 174 -26.67 9.58 -5.36
C GLN A 174 -25.63 9.70 -4.25
N ASP A 175 -24.78 10.73 -4.25
CA ASP A 175 -23.71 10.94 -3.27
C ASP A 175 -22.80 9.71 -3.06
N GLU A 176 -22.49 9.01 -4.14
CA GLU A 176 -21.67 7.79 -4.14
C GLU A 176 -20.33 8.02 -4.87
N PRO A 177 -19.35 8.72 -4.25
CA PRO A 177 -18.11 9.13 -4.91
C PRO A 177 -17.20 7.96 -5.29
N GLU A 178 -17.08 6.92 -4.44
CA GLU A 178 -16.26 5.74 -4.72
C GLU A 178 -16.72 5.03 -6.01
N ALA A 179 -18.04 4.86 -6.14
CA ALA A 179 -18.62 4.20 -7.29
C ALA A 179 -18.56 5.08 -8.53
N ALA A 180 -18.76 6.41 -8.40
CA ALA A 180 -18.61 7.36 -9.49
C ALA A 180 -17.20 7.32 -10.09
N VAL A 181 -16.15 7.31 -9.25
CA VAL A 181 -14.76 7.19 -9.72
C VAL A 181 -14.55 5.88 -10.47
N ALA A 182 -14.99 4.74 -9.91
CA ALA A 182 -14.84 3.44 -10.58
C ALA A 182 -15.54 3.40 -11.95
N VAL A 183 -16.75 3.95 -12.05
CA VAL A 183 -17.51 4.03 -13.30
C VAL A 183 -16.86 5.00 -14.28
N ALA A 184 -16.29 6.11 -13.82
CA ALA A 184 -15.53 7.03 -14.66
C ALA A 184 -14.29 6.35 -15.27
N TRP A 185 -13.55 5.54 -14.50
CA TRP A 185 -12.42 4.75 -15.01
C TRP A 185 -12.83 3.75 -16.09
N MET A 186 -13.98 3.08 -15.91
CA MET A 186 -14.52 2.21 -16.95
C MET A 186 -14.90 3.02 -18.20
N GLY A 187 -15.53 4.17 -18.03
CA GLY A 187 -15.89 5.08 -19.12
C GLY A 187 -14.67 5.60 -19.91
N THR A 188 -13.60 5.99 -19.22
CA THR A 188 -12.35 6.45 -19.89
C THR A 188 -11.65 5.32 -20.63
N ALA A 189 -11.65 4.09 -20.09
CA ALA A 189 -11.13 2.92 -20.79
C ALA A 189 -11.90 2.64 -22.09
N TYR A 190 -13.24 2.66 -22.04
CA TYR A 190 -14.07 2.51 -23.25
C TYR A 190 -13.89 3.66 -24.24
N ALA A 191 -13.68 4.89 -23.78
CA ALA A 191 -13.38 6.02 -24.66
C ALA A 191 -12.02 5.86 -25.36
N ALA A 192 -11.02 5.29 -24.67
CA ALA A 192 -9.74 4.96 -25.27
C ALA A 192 -9.88 3.88 -26.35
N VAL A 193 -10.64 2.82 -26.07
CA VAL A 193 -10.94 1.76 -27.04
C VAL A 193 -11.71 2.32 -28.25
N ALA A 194 -12.68 3.20 -28.03
CA ALA A 194 -13.41 3.87 -29.11
C ALA A 194 -12.47 4.69 -30.00
N GLY A 195 -11.60 5.52 -29.40
CA GLY A 195 -10.62 6.31 -30.13
C GLY A 195 -9.66 5.44 -30.94
N LEU A 196 -9.17 4.36 -30.33
CA LEU A 196 -8.27 3.39 -30.97
C LEU A 196 -8.90 2.74 -32.20
N LEU A 197 -10.12 2.21 -32.07
CA LEU A 197 -10.81 1.45 -33.12
C LEU A 197 -11.35 2.35 -34.24
N LEU A 198 -11.85 3.54 -33.92
CA LEU A 198 -12.35 4.48 -34.93
C LEU A 198 -11.23 5.09 -35.80
N ALA A 199 -9.99 5.08 -35.31
CA ALA A 199 -8.83 5.54 -36.04
C ALA A 199 -8.12 4.43 -36.83
N GLN A 200 -8.57 3.18 -36.72
CA GLN A 200 -8.06 2.07 -37.50
C GLN A 200 -8.84 1.96 -38.81
N ASP A 201 -8.13 1.99 -39.93
CA ASP A 201 -8.66 1.87 -41.30
C ASP A 201 -9.16 0.43 -41.61
N GLY A 202 -9.99 -0.14 -40.73
CA GLY A 202 -10.65 -1.43 -40.92
C GLY A 202 -9.80 -2.68 -40.66
N ALA A 203 -8.53 -2.52 -40.27
CA ALA A 203 -7.68 -3.65 -39.88
C ALA A 203 -7.78 -3.91 -38.37
N PRO A 204 -8.11 -5.15 -37.93
CA PRO A 204 -8.08 -5.49 -36.51
C PRO A 204 -6.64 -5.45 -35.96
N LEU A 205 -6.48 -5.10 -34.68
CA LEU A 205 -5.19 -5.14 -33.98
C LEU A 205 -4.72 -6.58 -33.77
N THR A 206 -3.99 -7.12 -34.74
CA THR A 206 -3.40 -8.46 -34.65
C THR A 206 -1.98 -8.46 -34.09
N ASP A 207 -1.21 -7.40 -34.32
CA ASP A 207 0.14 -7.24 -33.79
C ASP A 207 0.35 -5.84 -33.19
N LEU A 208 1.18 -5.74 -32.15
CA LEU A 208 1.55 -4.48 -31.51
C LEU A 208 2.44 -3.62 -32.42
N SER A 209 3.05 -4.23 -33.43
CA SER A 209 3.82 -3.54 -34.48
C SER A 209 2.93 -2.73 -35.43
N ASP A 210 1.63 -3.06 -35.54
CA ASP A 210 0.65 -2.36 -36.37
C ASP A 210 0.07 -1.11 -35.70
N LEU A 211 0.58 -0.74 -34.51
CA LEU A 211 0.07 0.36 -33.70
C LEU A 211 0.40 1.72 -34.35
N ALA A 212 -0.43 2.14 -35.31
CA ALA A 212 -0.26 3.41 -35.99
C ALA A 212 -0.30 4.57 -34.98
N GLY A 213 0.62 5.54 -35.12
CA GLY A 213 0.69 6.70 -34.22
C GLY A 213 -0.65 7.46 -34.10
N VAL A 214 -1.44 7.50 -35.19
CA VAL A 214 -2.80 8.08 -35.18
C VAL A 214 -3.74 7.31 -34.24
N ALA A 215 -3.72 5.99 -34.26
CA ALA A 215 -4.56 5.15 -33.40
C ALA A 215 -4.17 5.31 -31.92
N VAL A 216 -2.87 5.36 -31.62
CA VAL A 216 -2.38 5.65 -30.26
C VAL A 216 -2.81 7.04 -29.80
N ALA A 217 -2.68 8.04 -30.67
CA ALA A 217 -3.00 9.42 -30.36
C ALA A 217 -4.49 9.61 -30.05
N THR A 218 -5.35 9.00 -30.88
CA THR A 218 -6.82 9.08 -30.74
C THR A 218 -7.34 8.26 -29.58
N ALA A 219 -6.73 7.11 -29.26
CA ALA A 219 -7.01 6.37 -28.03
C ALA A 219 -6.70 7.22 -26.79
N GLY A 220 -5.51 7.84 -26.77
CA GLY A 220 -5.13 8.77 -25.71
C GLY A 220 -6.09 9.95 -25.61
N LEU A 221 -6.46 10.55 -26.74
CA LEU A 221 -7.39 11.68 -26.79
C LEU A 221 -8.78 11.29 -26.27
N GLY A 222 -9.28 10.10 -26.62
CA GLY A 222 -10.53 9.57 -26.10
C GLY A 222 -10.54 9.47 -24.58
N ALA A 223 -9.47 8.92 -23.99
CA ALA A 223 -9.30 8.86 -22.54
C ALA A 223 -9.24 10.26 -21.90
N VAL A 224 -8.52 11.21 -22.51
CA VAL A 224 -8.43 12.60 -22.04
C VAL A 224 -9.79 13.28 -22.06
N VAL A 225 -10.52 13.20 -23.17
CA VAL A 225 -11.84 13.85 -23.30
C VAL A 225 -12.82 13.28 -22.28
N ALA A 226 -12.97 11.96 -22.21
CA ALA A 226 -13.87 11.32 -21.25
C ALA A 226 -13.46 11.62 -19.81
N GLY A 227 -12.16 11.59 -19.52
CA GLY A 227 -11.62 11.84 -18.19
C GLY A 227 -11.78 13.30 -17.76
N LEU A 228 -11.61 14.27 -18.67
CA LEU A 228 -11.87 15.68 -18.40
C LEU A 228 -13.35 15.95 -18.15
N VAL A 229 -14.25 15.33 -18.93
CA VAL A 229 -15.70 15.42 -18.68
C VAL A 229 -16.05 14.85 -17.31
N ALA A 230 -15.50 13.70 -16.94
CA ALA A 230 -15.68 13.12 -15.62
C ALA A 230 -15.09 14.02 -14.51
N LEU A 231 -13.88 14.56 -14.67
CA LEU A 231 -13.26 15.48 -13.72
C LEU A 231 -14.10 16.73 -13.45
N LEU A 232 -14.73 17.28 -14.49
CA LEU A 232 -15.60 18.45 -14.38
C LEU A 232 -16.97 18.09 -13.78
N GLY A 233 -17.47 16.88 -14.05
CA GLY A 233 -18.77 16.41 -13.60
C GLY A 233 -18.79 15.83 -12.19
N LEU A 234 -17.70 15.26 -11.69
CA LEU A 234 -17.62 14.67 -10.35
C LEU A 234 -17.50 15.72 -9.23
N GLY A 235 -17.87 15.33 -8.02
CA GLY A 235 -17.69 16.08 -6.78
C GLY A 235 -16.46 15.59 -6.01
N ASP A 236 -16.67 15.09 -4.80
CA ASP A 236 -15.62 14.51 -3.95
C ASP A 236 -14.93 13.30 -4.62
N GLY A 237 -13.63 13.15 -4.41
CA GLY A 237 -12.83 12.08 -5.02
C GLY A 237 -12.46 12.31 -6.50
N ARG A 238 -12.84 13.45 -7.11
CA ARG A 238 -12.52 13.75 -8.52
C ARG A 238 -11.02 13.64 -8.86
N ALA A 239 -10.12 13.91 -7.91
CA ALA A 239 -8.67 13.80 -8.14
C ALA A 239 -8.25 12.37 -8.52
N LEU A 240 -9.01 11.36 -8.08
CA LEU A 240 -8.78 9.95 -8.43
C LEU A 240 -9.10 9.61 -9.89
N VAL A 241 -9.66 10.54 -10.67
CA VAL A 241 -9.87 10.42 -12.14
C VAL A 241 -8.69 10.99 -12.94
N LEU A 242 -7.76 11.69 -12.31
CA LEU A 242 -6.54 12.18 -12.98
C LEU A 242 -5.71 11.09 -13.67
N PRO A 243 -5.57 9.85 -13.14
CA PRO A 243 -4.67 8.86 -13.73
C PRO A 243 -4.98 8.51 -15.21
N PRO A 244 -6.21 8.12 -15.60
CA PRO A 244 -6.52 7.87 -17.01
C PRO A 244 -6.37 9.13 -17.88
N VAL A 245 -6.53 10.34 -17.33
CA VAL A 245 -6.34 11.60 -18.07
C VAL A 245 -4.86 11.84 -18.36
N VAL A 246 -4.00 11.69 -17.35
CA VAL A 246 -2.55 11.87 -17.49
C VAL A 246 -1.96 10.80 -18.40
N VAL A 247 -2.36 9.54 -18.23
CA VAL A 247 -1.96 8.44 -19.11
C VAL A 247 -2.47 8.69 -20.54
N GLY A 248 -3.73 9.06 -20.70
CA GLY A 248 -4.30 9.41 -22.02
C GLY A 248 -3.53 10.54 -22.69
N ALA A 249 -3.15 11.59 -21.95
CA ALA A 249 -2.35 12.69 -22.48
C ALA A 249 -0.96 12.22 -22.92
N ALA A 250 -0.31 11.37 -22.12
CA ALA A 250 0.98 10.78 -22.48
C ALA A 250 0.88 9.95 -23.77
N PHE A 251 -0.12 9.07 -23.89
CA PHE A 251 -0.37 8.30 -25.11
C PHE A 251 -0.75 9.19 -26.31
N THR A 252 -1.47 10.30 -26.07
CA THR A 252 -1.77 11.29 -27.12
C THR A 252 -0.48 11.89 -27.69
N VAL A 253 0.41 12.36 -26.82
CA VAL A 253 1.70 12.94 -27.21
C VAL A 253 2.57 11.90 -27.90
N VAL A 254 2.68 10.69 -27.34
CA VAL A 254 3.43 9.58 -27.94
C VAL A 254 2.90 9.27 -29.35
N GLY A 255 1.59 9.11 -29.51
CA GLY A 255 1.00 8.84 -30.82
C GLY A 255 1.24 9.95 -31.84
N LEU A 256 1.19 11.22 -31.42
CA LEU A 256 1.52 12.36 -32.28
C LEU A 256 2.99 12.35 -32.71
N VAL A 257 3.91 12.02 -31.79
CA VAL A 257 5.34 11.89 -32.10
C VAL A 257 5.58 10.75 -33.09
N LEU A 258 4.98 9.58 -32.85
CA LEU A 258 5.05 8.41 -33.76
C LEU A 258 4.47 8.71 -35.15
N ARG A 259 3.49 9.61 -35.25
CA ARG A 259 2.93 10.03 -36.54
C ARG A 259 3.90 10.90 -37.35
N THR A 260 4.72 11.69 -36.68
CA THR A 260 5.60 12.69 -37.33
C THR A 260 7.06 12.27 -37.44
N GLY A 261 7.50 11.32 -36.62
CA GLY A 261 8.89 10.88 -36.55
C GLY A 261 9.04 9.39 -36.82
N ASP A 262 10.24 8.98 -37.23
CA ASP A 262 10.60 7.60 -37.51
C ASP A 262 11.23 6.94 -36.26
N VAL A 263 10.51 7.00 -35.14
CA VAL A 263 10.95 6.48 -33.84
C VAL A 263 10.17 5.22 -33.53
N ASP A 264 10.87 4.19 -33.07
CA ASP A 264 10.24 2.96 -32.60
C ASP A 264 9.31 3.21 -31.39
N ALA A 265 8.08 2.71 -31.48
CA ALA A 265 7.06 2.90 -30.44
C ALA A 265 7.46 2.27 -29.11
N GLY A 266 8.15 1.12 -29.15
CA GLY A 266 8.72 0.44 -28.00
C GLY A 266 9.69 1.32 -27.24
N VAL A 267 10.66 1.88 -27.97
CA VAL A 267 11.69 2.78 -27.44
C VAL A 267 11.07 4.01 -26.77
N LEU A 268 10.12 4.67 -27.46
CA LEU A 268 9.49 5.88 -26.94
C LEU A 268 8.66 5.60 -25.68
N LEU A 269 7.80 4.57 -25.70
CA LEU A 269 6.96 4.22 -24.56
C LEU A 269 7.78 3.72 -23.36
N ALA A 270 8.82 2.94 -23.59
CA ALA A 270 9.75 2.50 -22.53
C ALA A 270 10.46 3.70 -21.88
N THR A 271 10.86 4.69 -22.68
CA THR A 271 11.48 5.93 -22.18
C THR A 271 10.50 6.73 -21.32
N VAL A 272 9.25 6.89 -21.78
CA VAL A 272 8.19 7.56 -21.01
C VAL A 272 7.90 6.82 -19.71
N LEU A 273 7.84 5.48 -19.72
CA LEU A 273 7.64 4.67 -18.52
C LEU A 273 8.73 4.91 -17.49
N VAL A 274 10.01 4.90 -17.90
CA VAL A 274 11.14 5.14 -17.01
C VAL A 274 11.08 6.54 -16.41
N LEU A 275 10.81 7.56 -17.23
CA LEU A 275 10.66 8.93 -16.76
C LEU A 275 9.55 9.04 -15.72
N VAL A 276 8.38 8.43 -15.97
CA VAL A 276 7.23 8.47 -15.06
C VAL A 276 7.50 7.71 -13.76
N VAL A 277 8.17 6.56 -13.81
CA VAL A 277 8.56 5.80 -12.60
C VAL A 277 9.55 6.60 -11.75
N LEU A 278 10.55 7.23 -12.37
CA LEU A 278 11.52 8.08 -11.67
C LEU A 278 10.83 9.31 -11.06
N MET A 279 10.05 10.04 -11.85
CA MET A 279 9.29 11.19 -11.39
C MET A 279 8.35 10.80 -10.25
N GLY A 280 7.57 9.73 -10.43
CA GLY A 280 6.69 9.18 -9.42
C GLY A 280 7.40 8.95 -8.10
N SER A 281 8.66 8.50 -8.13
CA SER A 281 9.53 8.28 -6.97
C SER A 281 9.94 9.58 -6.26
N LEU A 282 10.16 10.66 -7.00
CA LEU A 282 10.54 11.98 -6.51
C LEU A 282 9.36 12.81 -5.97
N PHE A 283 8.15 12.59 -6.51
CA PHE A 283 6.98 13.46 -6.29
C PHE A 283 6.59 13.66 -4.81
N PRO A 284 6.54 12.64 -3.94
CA PRO A 284 6.18 12.86 -2.53
C PRO A 284 7.18 13.74 -1.77
N TRP A 285 8.47 13.69 -2.12
CA TRP A 285 9.48 14.57 -1.54
C TRP A 285 9.32 16.01 -2.02
N LEU A 286 9.06 16.20 -3.32
CA LEU A 286 8.78 17.52 -3.88
C LEU A 286 7.48 18.09 -3.31
N ALA A 287 6.45 17.26 -3.15
CA ALA A 287 5.18 17.66 -2.53
C ALA A 287 5.39 18.10 -1.08
N LEU A 288 6.14 17.35 -0.26
CA LEU A 288 6.48 17.74 1.11
C LEU A 288 7.29 19.04 1.19
N GLY A 289 8.18 19.29 0.21
CA GLY A 289 8.92 20.54 0.10
C GLY A 289 8.09 21.74 -0.39
N MET A 290 6.98 21.49 -1.10
CA MET A 290 6.07 22.52 -1.64
C MET A 290 4.86 22.76 -0.74
N THR A 291 4.42 21.76 0.03
CA THR A 291 3.41 21.96 1.07
C THR A 291 4.03 22.81 2.15
N GLY A 292 3.64 24.08 2.19
CA GLY A 292 3.97 25.03 3.23
C GLY A 292 3.32 24.69 4.58
N ALA A 293 3.33 23.40 4.96
CA ALA A 293 3.24 22.96 6.34
C ALA A 293 4.53 23.44 7.04
N ARG A 294 4.62 24.76 7.18
CA ARG A 294 5.48 25.41 8.15
C ARG A 294 4.99 24.88 9.48
N VAL A 295 5.60 23.80 9.94
CA VAL A 295 5.88 23.71 11.36
C VAL A 295 6.63 25.01 11.63
N GLU A 296 6.01 25.96 12.34
CA GLU A 296 6.70 27.18 12.78
C GLU A 296 7.98 26.71 13.46
N GLN A 297 9.09 26.81 12.72
CA GLN A 297 10.38 26.50 13.27
C GLN A 297 10.73 27.72 14.11
N ILE A 298 10.88 27.50 15.41
CA ILE A 298 11.27 28.53 16.37
C ILE A 298 12.69 28.96 16.00
N TYR A 299 12.83 30.06 15.27
CA TYR A 299 14.13 30.59 14.84
C TYR A 299 14.66 31.63 15.82
N SER A 300 13.78 32.22 16.65
CA SER A 300 14.12 33.23 17.64
C SER A 300 13.49 32.95 19.00
N THR A 301 14.05 33.56 20.05
CA THR A 301 13.45 33.54 21.39
C THR A 301 12.12 34.28 21.46
N ALA A 302 11.83 35.19 20.51
CA ALA A 302 10.53 35.86 20.42
C ALA A 302 9.43 34.89 19.93
N ASP A 303 9.77 33.94 19.07
CA ASP A 303 8.86 32.91 18.56
C ASP A 303 8.43 31.92 19.65
N ILE A 304 9.18 31.82 20.76
CA ILE A 304 8.83 31.00 21.94
C ILE A 304 7.62 31.61 22.69
N THR A 305 7.46 32.92 22.63
CA THR A 305 6.42 33.68 23.36
C THR A 305 5.29 34.17 22.46
N ALA A 306 5.37 33.94 21.15
CA ALA A 306 4.30 34.25 20.23
C ALA A 306 3.11 33.30 20.47
N ASP A 307 1.90 33.84 20.50
CA ASP A 307 0.71 32.99 20.53
C ASP A 307 0.64 32.19 19.22
N PRO A 308 0.37 30.87 19.28
CA PRO A 308 0.19 30.06 18.09
C PRO A 308 -0.99 30.57 17.26
N ASP A 309 -0.86 30.58 15.94
CA ASP A 309 -2.00 30.84 15.06
C ASP A 309 -3.09 29.77 15.27
N GLU A 310 -4.36 30.21 15.22
CA GLU A 310 -5.49 29.30 15.37
C GLU A 310 -5.58 28.37 14.15
N VAL A 311 -5.40 27.07 14.37
CA VAL A 311 -5.44 26.05 13.32
C VAL A 311 -6.88 25.58 13.13
N ASP A 312 -7.44 25.78 11.92
CA ASP A 312 -8.74 25.20 11.53
C ASP A 312 -8.59 23.68 11.26
N PRO A 313 -9.12 22.80 12.13
CA PRO A 313 -8.98 21.35 11.96
C PRO A 313 -9.71 20.83 10.72
N ASP A 314 -10.79 21.50 10.27
CA ASP A 314 -11.56 21.08 9.10
C ASP A 314 -10.82 21.42 7.80
N GLN A 315 -10.13 22.56 7.76
CA GLN A 315 -9.23 22.89 6.66
C GLN A 315 -8.07 21.90 6.55
N VAL A 316 -7.36 21.65 7.66
CA VAL A 316 -6.25 20.68 7.67
C VAL A 316 -6.72 19.29 7.26
N GLY A 317 -7.89 18.87 7.71
CA GLY A 317 -8.50 17.60 7.31
C GLY A 317 -8.80 17.52 5.81
N ARG A 318 -9.31 18.59 5.19
CA ARG A 318 -9.56 18.65 3.74
C ARG A 318 -8.27 18.59 2.93
N GLU A 319 -7.25 19.34 3.35
CA GLU A 319 -5.94 19.37 2.69
C GLU A 319 -5.24 18.00 2.78
N ALA A 320 -5.29 17.36 3.94
CA ALA A 320 -4.74 16.01 4.13
C ALA A 320 -5.44 14.96 3.26
N ARG A 321 -6.79 15.02 3.13
CA ARG A 321 -7.56 14.12 2.24
C ARG A 321 -7.18 14.33 0.78
N LEU A 322 -7.10 15.58 0.33
CA LEU A 322 -6.69 15.91 -1.04
C LEU A 322 -5.25 15.46 -1.33
N ALA A 323 -4.31 15.64 -0.39
CA ALA A 323 -2.95 15.15 -0.52
C ALA A 323 -2.91 13.62 -0.65
N HIS A 324 -3.70 12.91 0.16
CA HIS A 324 -3.84 11.45 0.05
C HIS A 324 -4.41 11.01 -1.30
N GLU A 325 -5.47 11.67 -1.79
CA GLU A 325 -6.04 11.39 -3.12
C GLU A 325 -5.02 11.63 -4.24
N ILE A 326 -4.20 12.69 -4.15
CA ILE A 326 -3.13 12.97 -5.13
C ILE A 326 -2.07 11.87 -5.10
N LEU A 327 -1.65 11.41 -3.92
CA LEU A 327 -0.67 10.32 -3.78
C LEU A 327 -1.21 9.00 -4.38
N LEU A 328 -2.48 8.69 -4.13
CA LEU A 328 -3.17 7.55 -4.74
C LEU A 328 -3.24 7.72 -6.27
N ALA A 329 -3.59 8.89 -6.76
CA ALA A 329 -3.66 9.18 -8.19
C ALA A 329 -2.29 9.04 -8.87
N ILE A 330 -1.22 9.58 -8.27
CA ILE A 330 0.15 9.40 -8.80
C ILE A 330 0.51 7.92 -8.87
N THR A 331 0.28 7.18 -7.78
CA THR A 331 0.59 5.74 -7.71
C THR A 331 -0.21 4.95 -8.76
N ALA A 332 -1.50 5.23 -8.89
CA ALA A 332 -2.37 4.61 -9.89
C ALA A 332 -1.98 5.00 -11.34
N THR A 333 -1.46 6.21 -11.56
CA THR A 333 -0.95 6.67 -12.86
C THR A 333 0.27 5.86 -13.28
N VAL A 334 1.24 5.72 -12.37
CA VAL A 334 2.44 4.89 -12.62
C VAL A 334 2.04 3.44 -12.86
N GLY A 335 1.13 2.89 -12.04
CA GLY A 335 0.61 1.54 -12.20
C GLY A 335 -0.09 1.31 -13.53
N LEU A 336 -0.98 2.20 -13.94
CA LEU A 336 -1.71 2.12 -15.19
C LEU A 336 -0.76 2.19 -16.39
N LEU A 337 0.18 3.14 -16.38
CA LEU A 337 1.19 3.25 -17.44
C LEU A 337 2.05 1.98 -17.52
N LEU A 338 2.47 1.44 -16.37
CA LEU A 338 3.26 0.20 -16.30
C LEU A 338 2.53 -0.99 -16.92
N VAL A 339 1.24 -1.17 -16.60
CA VAL A 339 0.41 -2.25 -17.16
C VAL A 339 0.29 -2.13 -18.68
N LEU A 340 0.08 -0.91 -19.19
CA LEU A 340 -0.14 -0.65 -20.62
C LEU A 340 1.15 -0.72 -21.45
N VAL A 341 2.28 -0.27 -20.90
CA VAL A 341 3.56 -0.21 -21.60
C VAL A 341 4.34 -1.53 -21.50
N ALA A 342 4.12 -2.34 -20.46
CA ALA A 342 4.83 -3.61 -20.25
C ALA A 342 4.87 -4.53 -21.49
N PRO A 343 3.77 -4.78 -22.23
CA PRO A 343 3.81 -5.64 -23.41
C PRO A 343 4.71 -5.10 -24.52
N VAL A 344 4.67 -3.78 -24.71
CA VAL A 344 5.47 -3.06 -25.71
C VAL A 344 6.95 -3.07 -25.32
N ALA A 345 7.28 -2.96 -24.03
CA ALA A 345 8.63 -3.12 -23.54
C ALA A 345 9.16 -4.56 -23.72
N VAL A 346 8.31 -5.58 -23.51
CA VAL A 346 8.69 -7.00 -23.74
C VAL A 346 8.97 -7.28 -25.21
N ALA A 347 8.32 -6.57 -26.14
CA ALA A 347 8.60 -6.68 -27.57
C ALA A 347 10.03 -6.25 -27.96
N LEU A 348 10.67 -5.38 -27.16
CA LEU A 348 12.10 -5.01 -27.32
C LEU A 348 13.08 -6.11 -26.90
N GLY A 349 12.59 -7.29 -26.49
CA GLY A 349 13.40 -8.43 -26.08
C GLY A 349 13.84 -8.35 -24.62
N VAL A 350 15.04 -8.88 -24.33
CA VAL A 350 15.49 -9.15 -22.95
C VAL A 350 15.63 -7.86 -22.16
N SER A 351 16.23 -6.83 -22.77
CA SER A 351 16.49 -5.55 -22.13
C SER A 351 15.20 -4.83 -21.73
N GLY A 352 14.21 -4.79 -22.62
CA GLY A 352 12.91 -4.19 -22.32
C GLY A 352 12.09 -5.01 -21.32
N THR A 353 12.21 -6.34 -21.35
CA THR A 353 11.61 -7.21 -20.33
C THR A 353 12.20 -6.93 -18.94
N LEU A 354 13.53 -6.85 -18.83
CA LEU A 354 14.21 -6.51 -17.57
C LEU A 354 13.84 -5.11 -17.09
N LEU A 355 13.73 -4.14 -17.99
CA LEU A 355 13.29 -2.79 -17.66
C LEU A 355 11.88 -2.79 -17.04
N ALA A 356 10.93 -3.48 -17.66
CA ALA A 356 9.56 -3.59 -17.15
C ALA A 356 9.50 -4.29 -15.80
N LEU A 357 10.28 -5.37 -15.62
CA LEU A 357 10.41 -6.08 -14.33
C LEU A 357 10.98 -5.17 -13.23
N VAL A 358 12.03 -4.41 -13.52
CA VAL A 358 12.62 -3.46 -12.57
C VAL A 358 11.64 -2.36 -12.22
N CYS A 359 10.87 -1.83 -13.18
CA CYS A 359 9.80 -0.87 -12.91
C CYS A 359 8.73 -1.45 -11.95
N CYS A 360 8.30 -2.71 -12.17
CA CYS A 360 7.37 -3.39 -11.26
C CYS A 360 7.96 -3.51 -9.85
N LEU A 361 9.23 -3.91 -9.73
CA LEU A 361 9.91 -4.05 -8.45
C LEU A 361 10.02 -2.71 -7.71
N VAL A 362 10.35 -1.61 -8.40
CA VAL A 362 10.40 -0.27 -7.79
C VAL A 362 9.03 0.09 -7.20
N VAL A 363 7.95 -0.08 -7.96
CA VAL A 363 6.59 0.24 -7.50
C VAL A 363 6.20 -0.60 -6.27
N MET A 364 6.53 -1.90 -6.28
CA MET A 364 6.25 -2.79 -5.14
C MET A 364 7.10 -2.47 -3.91
N LEU A 365 8.41 -2.28 -4.07
CA LEU A 365 9.33 -2.00 -2.96
C LEU A 365 8.96 -0.70 -2.23
N ARG A 366 8.48 0.28 -2.99
CA ARG A 366 8.04 1.56 -2.47
C ARG A 366 6.84 1.48 -1.53
N THR A 367 6.00 0.44 -1.67
CA THR A 367 4.85 0.25 -0.75
C THR A 367 5.26 0.17 0.72
N ARG A 368 6.52 -0.18 1.01
CA ARG A 368 7.09 -0.22 2.36
C ARG A 368 7.22 1.16 3.01
N GLN A 369 7.23 2.23 2.22
CA GLN A 369 7.34 3.60 2.71
C GLN A 369 5.96 4.21 3.04
N TYR A 370 4.87 3.60 2.59
CA TYR A 370 3.51 4.09 2.81
C TYR A 370 3.00 3.70 4.20
N ARG A 371 2.34 4.65 4.88
CA ARG A 371 1.74 4.44 6.20
C ARG A 371 0.29 3.98 6.12
N THR A 372 -0.42 4.30 5.04
CA THR A 372 -1.84 3.96 4.89
C THR A 372 -2.04 2.67 4.10
N GLY A 373 -2.98 1.84 4.53
CA GLY A 373 -3.24 0.55 3.87
C GLY A 373 -3.74 0.69 2.42
N SER A 374 -4.43 1.78 2.09
CA SER A 374 -4.91 2.07 0.73
C SER A 374 -3.76 2.36 -0.24
N GLU A 375 -2.76 3.15 0.17
CA GLU A 375 -1.56 3.42 -0.63
C GLU A 375 -0.75 2.15 -0.88
N VAL A 376 -0.58 1.33 0.17
CA VAL A 376 0.07 0.02 0.07
C VAL A 376 -0.69 -0.87 -0.92
N LEU A 377 -2.01 -0.96 -0.80
CA LEU A 377 -2.85 -1.78 -1.67
C LEU A 377 -2.77 -1.34 -3.13
N VAL A 378 -2.90 -0.04 -3.41
CA VAL A 378 -2.85 0.49 -4.79
C VAL A 378 -1.47 0.26 -5.41
N GLY A 379 -0.38 0.52 -4.68
CA GLY A 379 0.97 0.26 -5.17
C GLY A 379 1.23 -1.24 -5.40
N LEU A 380 0.77 -2.09 -4.49
CA LEU A 380 0.95 -3.54 -4.60
C LEU A 380 0.15 -4.12 -5.77
N VAL A 381 -1.13 -3.75 -5.90
CA VAL A 381 -1.98 -4.16 -7.01
C VAL A 381 -1.40 -3.68 -8.35
N SER A 382 -0.90 -2.44 -8.39
CA SER A 382 -0.23 -1.89 -9.58
C SER A 382 1.00 -2.70 -9.99
N GLY A 383 1.87 -3.03 -9.02
CA GLY A 383 3.06 -3.84 -9.28
C GLY A 383 2.73 -5.27 -9.71
N ILE A 384 1.75 -5.91 -9.07
CA ILE A 384 1.29 -7.27 -9.42
C ILE A 384 0.64 -7.26 -10.81
N ALA A 385 -0.22 -6.28 -11.12
CA ALA A 385 -0.82 -6.13 -12.43
C ALA A 385 0.25 -5.90 -13.51
N GLY A 386 1.29 -5.11 -13.22
CA GLY A 386 2.45 -4.93 -14.10
C GLY A 386 3.19 -6.24 -14.35
N LEU A 387 3.50 -7.02 -13.31
CA LEU A 387 4.13 -8.33 -13.44
C LEU A 387 3.27 -9.33 -14.22
N ALA A 388 1.95 -9.32 -13.99
CA ALA A 388 1.01 -10.14 -14.74
C ALA A 388 0.99 -9.72 -16.22
N SER A 389 1.00 -8.42 -16.52
CA SER A 389 1.10 -7.88 -17.89
C SER A 389 2.40 -8.33 -18.58
N VAL A 390 3.54 -8.26 -17.88
CA VAL A 390 4.82 -8.80 -18.38
C VAL A 390 4.74 -10.30 -18.64
N ALA A 391 4.18 -11.08 -17.71
CA ALA A 391 4.07 -12.53 -17.85
C ALA A 391 3.17 -12.93 -19.04
N VAL A 392 2.02 -12.28 -19.19
CA VAL A 392 1.11 -12.50 -20.33
C VAL A 392 1.81 -12.11 -21.63
N ALA A 393 2.49 -10.97 -21.67
CA ALA A 393 3.24 -10.53 -22.85
C ALA A 393 4.36 -11.51 -23.23
N LEU A 394 5.10 -12.05 -22.26
CA LEU A 394 6.12 -13.08 -22.52
C LEU A 394 5.53 -14.35 -23.13
N LEU A 395 4.39 -14.82 -22.61
CA LEU A 395 3.73 -16.03 -23.09
C LEU A 395 3.18 -15.86 -24.52
N TRP A 396 2.72 -14.65 -24.85
CA TRP A 396 2.13 -14.31 -26.14
C TRP A 396 3.18 -13.96 -27.20
N LEU A 397 4.08 -13.02 -26.89
CA LEU A 397 5.02 -12.42 -27.83
C LEU A 397 6.34 -13.20 -27.97
N GLN A 398 6.72 -14.01 -26.97
CA GLN A 398 8.01 -14.72 -26.96
C GLN A 398 7.81 -16.25 -26.80
N PRO A 399 7.27 -16.98 -27.81
CA PRO A 399 7.00 -18.42 -27.70
C PRO A 399 8.20 -19.26 -27.27
N GLN A 400 9.41 -18.89 -27.70
CA GLN A 400 10.67 -19.53 -27.34
C GLN A 400 11.03 -19.44 -25.85
N TRP A 401 10.48 -18.47 -25.10
CA TRP A 401 10.79 -18.25 -23.69
C TRP A 401 9.73 -18.84 -22.75
N ARG A 402 8.70 -19.52 -23.27
CA ARG A 402 7.66 -20.16 -22.45
C ARG A 402 8.22 -21.13 -21.38
N PRO A 403 9.16 -22.05 -21.67
CA PRO A 403 9.65 -22.97 -20.65
C PRO A 403 10.48 -22.26 -19.57
N THR A 404 11.31 -21.29 -19.94
CA THR A 404 12.10 -20.51 -18.97
C THR A 404 11.20 -19.62 -18.12
N THR A 405 10.20 -18.97 -18.73
CA THR A 405 9.20 -18.15 -18.04
C THR A 405 8.40 -18.98 -17.03
N ALA A 406 7.96 -20.19 -17.41
CA ALA A 406 7.25 -21.09 -16.51
C ALA A 406 8.12 -21.47 -15.28
N LEU A 407 9.40 -21.78 -15.49
CA LEU A 407 10.32 -22.10 -14.40
C LEU A 407 10.57 -20.90 -13.48
N VAL A 408 10.76 -19.70 -14.05
CA VAL A 408 10.97 -18.46 -13.28
C VAL A 408 9.73 -18.11 -12.45
N LEU A 409 8.53 -18.21 -13.03
CA LEU A 409 7.28 -17.97 -12.30
C LEU A 409 7.06 -19.00 -11.19
N ALA A 410 7.33 -20.28 -11.45
CA ALA A 410 7.24 -21.34 -10.44
C ALA A 410 8.25 -21.12 -9.30
N ALA A 411 9.50 -20.75 -9.62
CA ALA A 411 10.53 -20.45 -8.63
C ALA A 411 10.17 -19.19 -7.81
N ALA A 412 9.71 -18.13 -8.45
CA ALA A 412 9.26 -16.91 -7.77
C ALA A 412 8.08 -17.19 -6.83
N GLY A 413 7.10 -17.98 -7.27
CA GLY A 413 5.98 -18.43 -6.44
C GLY A 413 6.45 -19.28 -5.25
N ALA A 414 7.37 -20.21 -5.47
CA ALA A 414 7.95 -21.03 -4.40
C ALA A 414 8.72 -20.18 -3.37
N VAL A 415 9.50 -19.19 -3.83
CA VAL A 415 10.21 -18.25 -2.95
C VAL A 415 9.21 -17.40 -2.15
N LEU A 416 8.15 -16.90 -2.79
CA LEU A 416 7.11 -16.13 -2.10
C LEU A 416 6.41 -16.97 -1.02
N LEU A 417 6.05 -18.22 -1.34
CA LEU A 417 5.49 -19.16 -0.37
C LEU A 417 6.47 -19.45 0.77
N ALA A 418 7.74 -19.67 0.48
CA ALA A 418 8.76 -19.90 1.50
C ALA A 418 8.91 -18.68 2.42
N VAL A 419 9.02 -17.47 1.86
CA VAL A 419 9.18 -16.23 2.65
C VAL A 419 7.95 -15.92 3.50
N THR A 420 6.75 -16.28 3.05
CA THR A 420 5.49 -16.02 3.77
C THR A 420 5.16 -17.08 4.83
N LEU A 421 5.46 -18.36 4.55
CA LEU A 421 5.12 -19.47 5.45
C LEU A 421 6.22 -19.78 6.47
N LEU A 422 7.48 -19.41 6.20
CA LEU A 422 8.57 -19.63 7.15
C LEU A 422 8.50 -18.60 8.29
N PRO A 423 8.54 -19.04 9.56
CA PRO A 423 8.58 -18.14 10.71
C PRO A 423 9.74 -17.16 10.58
N ALA A 424 9.42 -15.87 10.54
CA ALA A 424 10.36 -14.80 10.26
C ALA A 424 10.30 -13.80 11.39
N THR A 425 11.41 -13.63 12.12
CA THR A 425 11.51 -12.55 13.11
C THR A 425 11.63 -11.20 12.39
N PRO A 426 10.92 -10.15 12.85
CA PRO A 426 11.13 -8.80 12.36
C PRO A 426 12.60 -8.45 12.56
N SER A 427 13.30 -8.10 11.49
CA SER A 427 14.71 -7.69 11.59
C SER A 427 14.96 -6.42 10.81
N VAL A 428 15.69 -5.49 11.45
CA VAL A 428 16.15 -4.24 10.82
C VAL A 428 16.95 -4.51 9.55
N ARG A 429 17.61 -5.67 9.48
CA ARG A 429 18.35 -6.14 8.29
C ARG A 429 17.44 -6.33 7.07
N ARG A 430 16.23 -6.89 7.23
CA ARG A 430 15.25 -7.01 6.14
C ARG A 430 14.73 -5.65 5.70
N GLY A 431 14.55 -4.72 6.63
CA GLY A 431 14.32 -3.29 6.37
C GLY A 431 15.32 -2.76 5.36
N ARG A 432 16.59 -2.76 5.77
CA ARG A 432 17.74 -2.25 5.02
C ARG A 432 17.97 -2.95 3.68
N LEU A 433 17.78 -4.26 3.61
CA LEU A 433 17.92 -5.01 2.35
C LEU A 433 16.94 -4.53 1.29
N GLY A 434 15.69 -4.24 1.67
CA GLY A 434 14.72 -3.70 0.72
C GLY A 434 15.07 -2.26 0.29
N ASP A 435 15.63 -1.44 1.18
CA ASP A 435 16.07 -0.08 0.83
C ASP A 435 17.23 -0.11 -0.17
N VAL A 436 18.17 -1.04 0.02
CA VAL A 436 19.28 -1.29 -0.90
C VAL A 436 18.75 -1.83 -2.23
N ALA A 437 17.81 -2.78 -2.21
CA ALA A 437 17.20 -3.32 -3.43
C ALA A 437 16.48 -2.24 -4.23
N GLU A 438 15.72 -1.36 -3.55
CA GLU A 438 15.03 -0.23 -4.17
C GLU A 438 16.04 0.73 -4.83
N SER A 439 17.11 1.07 -4.11
CA SER A 439 18.18 1.95 -4.61
C SER A 439 18.88 1.36 -5.84
N ILE A 440 19.18 0.06 -5.82
CA ILE A 440 19.78 -0.65 -6.97
C ILE A 440 18.82 -0.62 -8.16
N CYS A 441 17.53 -0.94 -7.94
CA CYS A 441 16.53 -0.92 -9.00
C CYS A 441 16.45 0.46 -9.66
N LEU A 442 16.31 1.53 -8.87
CA LEU A 442 16.27 2.90 -9.37
C LEU A 442 17.54 3.29 -10.15
N LEU A 443 18.73 2.92 -9.64
CA LEU A 443 19.99 3.21 -10.31
C LEU A 443 20.14 2.46 -11.64
N THR A 444 19.59 1.24 -11.74
CA THR A 444 19.68 0.41 -12.95
C THR A 444 18.68 0.78 -14.04
N LEU A 445 17.60 1.51 -13.74
CA LEU A 445 16.59 1.92 -14.72
C LEU A 445 17.19 2.72 -15.89
N VAL A 446 18.06 3.69 -15.61
CA VAL A 446 18.64 4.56 -16.65
C VAL A 446 19.57 3.76 -17.58
N PRO A 447 20.54 2.95 -17.10
CA PRO A 447 21.33 2.06 -17.95
C PRO A 447 20.46 1.08 -18.76
N LEU A 448 19.45 0.46 -18.14
CA LEU A 448 18.55 -0.47 -18.83
C LEU A 448 17.77 0.24 -19.94
N ALA A 449 17.32 1.47 -19.72
CA ALA A 449 16.64 2.26 -20.73
C ALA A 449 17.58 2.54 -21.93
N LEU A 450 18.83 2.92 -21.69
CA LEU A 450 19.82 3.16 -22.75
C LEU A 450 20.16 1.89 -23.55
N VAL A 451 20.18 0.74 -22.91
CA VAL A 451 20.38 -0.55 -23.59
C VAL A 451 19.13 -0.97 -24.37
N ALA A 452 17.94 -0.83 -23.79
CA ALA A 452 16.67 -1.19 -24.43
C ALA A 452 16.33 -0.28 -25.62
N THR A 453 16.76 0.98 -25.57
CA THR A 453 16.59 1.97 -26.66
C THR A 453 17.56 1.77 -27.83
N GLY A 454 18.55 0.86 -27.70
CA GLY A 454 19.53 0.60 -28.76
C GLY A 454 20.57 1.71 -28.96
N VAL A 455 20.67 2.67 -28.04
CA VAL A 455 21.62 3.79 -28.13
C VAL A 455 23.06 3.28 -28.16
N PHE A 456 23.39 2.26 -27.35
CA PHE A 456 24.73 1.67 -27.36
C PHE A 456 25.08 0.99 -28.68
N SER A 457 24.13 0.26 -29.29
CA SER A 457 24.34 -0.32 -30.63
C SER A 457 24.49 0.75 -31.70
N ALA A 458 23.72 1.84 -31.63
CA ALA A 458 23.83 2.95 -32.57
C ALA A 458 25.18 3.69 -32.49
N ILE A 459 25.79 3.75 -31.30
CA ILE A 459 27.13 4.33 -31.10
C ILE A 459 28.24 3.34 -31.49
N ALA A 460 28.02 2.04 -31.32
CA ALA A 460 29.03 1.00 -31.56
C ALA A 460 29.22 0.65 -33.05
N GLY A 461 28.25 0.97 -33.92
CA GLY A 461 28.31 0.71 -35.36
C GLY A 461 27.54 -0.53 -35.78
#